data_AF-A0A821YNS8-F1
#
_entry.id   AF-A0A821YNS8-F1
#
_cell.length_a   1.000
_cell.length_b   1.000
_cell.length_c   1.000
_cell.angle_alpha   90.00
_cell.angle_beta   90.00
_cell.angle_gamma   90.00
#
_symmetry.space_group_name_H-M   'P 1'
#
loop_
_entity.id
_entity.type
_entity.pdbx_description
1 polymer ?
#
loop_
_entity_poly.entity_id
_entity_poly.type
_entity_poly.pdbx_seq_one_letter_code
_entity_poly.pdbx_strand_id
1 'polypeptide(L)' 'TTSTKYWICTINGCAAKVHTDLNNGLMKTVGSHSHLPEKEKLEVREVREKIKQRAINETTPIPRI' A
#
# COMPACT_ATOMS: atom_id res chain seq x y z
N THR A 1 7.17 -24.33 0.06
CA THR A 1 6.70 -23.46 -1.04
C THR A 1 6.61 -22.04 -0.51
N THR A 2 7.43 -21.11 -1.00
CA THR A 2 7.40 -19.71 -0.54
C THR A 2 6.21 -18.99 -1.17
N SER A 3 5.16 -18.75 -0.40
CA SER A 3 3.97 -18.02 -0.85
C SER A 3 4.33 -16.59 -1.27
N THR A 4 3.92 -16.21 -2.48
CA THR A 4 4.31 -14.94 -3.14
C THR A 4 3.07 -14.08 -3.39
N LYS A 5 3.14 -12.79 -3.07
CA LYS A 5 2.16 -11.76 -3.45
C LYS A 5 2.63 -11.07 -4.73
N TYR A 6 1.69 -10.81 -5.63
CA TYR A 6 1.94 -10.16 -6.91
C TYR A 6 1.30 -8.78 -6.93
N TRP A 7 2.07 -7.79 -7.35
CA TRP A 7 1.67 -6.39 -7.40
C TRP A 7 1.89 -5.84 -8.80
N ILE A 8 0.97 -5.00 -9.25
CA ILE A 8 1.07 -4.26 -10.51
C ILE A 8 1.02 -2.77 -10.23
N CYS A 9 1.69 -1.98 -11.06
CA CYS A 9 1.48 -0.54 -11.03
C CYS A 9 0.04 -0.20 -11.42
N THR A 10 -0.56 0.77 -10.73
CA THR A 10 -1.94 1.21 -10.97
C THR A 10 -2.06 2.23 -12.10
N ILE A 11 -0.94 2.76 -12.62
CA ILE A 11 -0.95 3.75 -13.69
C ILE A 11 -1.14 3.05 -15.03
N ASN A 12 -2.16 3.49 -15.78
CA ASN A 12 -2.50 2.93 -17.08
C ASN A 12 -1.31 2.97 -18.04
N GLY A 13 -1.03 1.82 -18.67
CA GLY A 13 0.10 1.66 -19.59
C GLY A 13 1.45 1.42 -18.91
N CYS A 14 1.52 1.38 -17.58
CA CYS A 14 2.76 1.02 -16.89
C CYS A 14 2.92 -0.51 -16.81
N ALA A 15 4.06 -1.02 -17.29
CA ALA A 15 4.36 -2.46 -17.27
C ALA A 15 5.05 -2.94 -15.99
N ALA A 16 5.30 -2.05 -15.02
CA ALA A 16 6.01 -2.37 -13.80
C ALA A 16 5.20 -3.30 -12.88
N LYS A 17 5.86 -4.36 -12.40
CA LYS A 17 5.31 -5.35 -11.47
C LYS A 17 6.30 -5.63 -10.35
N VAL A 18 5.80 -5.97 -9.18
CA VAL A 18 6.60 -6.31 -8.01
C VAL A 18 6.06 -7.58 -7.39
N HIS A 19 6.96 -8.47 -6.98
CA HIS A 19 6.62 -9.66 -6.21
C HIS A 19 7.18 -9.49 -4.80
N THR A 20 6.35 -9.74 -3.79
CA THR A 20 6.77 -9.74 -2.39
C THR A 20 6.46 -11.07 -1.74
N ASP A 21 7.12 -11.37 -0.63
CA ASP A 21 6.67 -12.45 0.24
C ASP A 21 5.37 -12.05 0.99
N LEU A 22 4.89 -12.93 1.88
CA LEU A 22 3.71 -12.65 2.70
C LEU A 22 3.93 -11.55 3.75
N ASN A 23 5.17 -11.29 4.16
CA ASN A 23 5.57 -10.25 5.11
C ASN A 23 5.91 -8.92 4.42
N ASN A 24 5.62 -8.81 3.11
CA ASN A 24 5.92 -7.65 2.26
C ASN A 24 7.43 -7.40 2.03
N GLY A 25 8.28 -8.42 2.22
CA GLY A 25 9.67 -8.41 1.79
C GLY A 25 9.78 -8.43 0.28
N LEU A 26 10.61 -7.56 -0.30
CA LEU A 26 10.80 -7.47 -1.74
C LEU A 26 11.49 -8.74 -2.26
N MET A 27 10.86 -9.46 -3.20
CA MET A 27 11.44 -10.65 -3.82
C MET A 27 11.94 -10.37 -5.23
N LYS A 28 11.13 -9.69 -6.05
CA LYS A 28 11.46 -9.44 -7.46
C LYS A 28 10.78 -8.18 -7.97
N THR A 29 11.47 -7.43 -8.83
CA THR A 29 10.90 -6.37 -9.66
C THR A 29 10.93 -6.80 -11.12
N VAL A 30 9.88 -6.47 -11.88
CA VAL A 30 9.75 -6.79 -13.30
C VAL A 30 9.33 -5.54 -14.07
N GLY A 31 10.03 -5.24 -15.16
CA GLY A 31 9.81 -4.03 -15.94
C GLY A 31 10.33 -2.77 -15.27
N SER A 32 10.01 -1.62 -15.85
CA SER A 32 10.37 -0.30 -15.32
C SER A 32 9.17 0.63 -15.39
N HIS A 33 9.12 1.59 -14.48
CA HIS A 33 8.09 2.62 -14.52
C HIS A 33 8.34 3.56 -15.69
N SER A 34 7.29 3.82 -16.47
CA SER A 34 7.28 4.78 -17.59
C SER A 34 6.81 6.17 -17.17
N HIS A 35 6.66 6.40 -15.86
CA HIS A 35 6.11 7.62 -15.28
C HIS A 35 6.84 7.94 -13.97
N LEU A 36 6.70 9.19 -13.51
CA LEU A 36 7.17 9.59 -12.19
C LEU A 36 6.20 9.14 -11.10
N PRO A 37 6.68 8.99 -9.85
CA PRO A 37 5.79 8.74 -8.71
C PRO A 37 4.84 9.92 -8.46
N GLU A 38 3.56 9.62 -8.22
CA GLU A 38 2.56 10.59 -7.77
C GLU A 38 2.67 10.80 -6.25
N LYS A 39 3.62 11.64 -5.81
CA LYS A 39 3.96 11.83 -4.39
C LYS A 39 2.75 12.16 -3.52
N GLU A 40 1.94 13.11 -3.94
CA GLU A 40 0.77 13.57 -3.18
C GLU A 40 -0.22 12.42 -2.90
N LYS A 41 -0.51 11.56 -3.89
CA LYS A 41 -1.41 10.41 -3.68
C LYS A 41 -0.83 9.40 -2.69
N LEU A 42 0.49 9.22 -2.68
CA LEU A 42 1.16 8.34 -1.72
C LEU A 42 1.05 8.89 -0.30
N GLU A 43 1.25 10.20 -0.13
CA GLU A 43 1.12 10.90 1.16
C GLU A 43 -0.32 10.84 1.69
N VAL A 44 -1.32 11.12 0.84
CA VAL A 44 -2.74 10.99 1.20
C VAL A 44 -3.07 9.57 1.63
N ARG A 45 -2.54 8.56 0.92
CA ARG A 45 -2.74 7.15 1.29
C ARG A 45 -2.13 6.85 2.65
N GLU A 46 -0.92 7.34 2.94
CA GLU A 46 -0.26 7.14 4.23
C GLU A 46 -1.07 7.76 5.38
N VAL A 47 -1.53 9.00 5.23
CA VAL A 47 -2.38 9.67 6.22
C VAL A 47 -3.68 8.91 6.44
N ARG A 48 -4.32 8.44 5.36
CA ARG A 48 -5.56 7.65 5.45
C ARG A 48 -5.36 6.36 6.23
N GLU A 49 -4.27 5.64 6.00
CA GLU A 49 -3.97 4.42 6.77
C GLU A 49 -3.72 4.73 8.25
N LYS A 50 -3.00 5.81 8.57
CA LYS A 50 -2.81 6.25 9.97
C LYS A 50 -4.13 6.56 10.67
N ILE A 51 -5.07 7.23 9.99
CA ILE A 51 -6.41 7.52 10.53
C ILE A 51 -7.18 6.23 10.80
N LYS A 52 -7.18 5.27 9.85
CA LYS A 52 -7.83 3.97 10.04
C LYS A 52 -7.26 3.22 11.25
N GLN A 53 -5.94 3.18 11.38
CA GLN A 53 -5.30 2.52 12.52
C GLN A 53 -5.66 3.18 13.85
N ARG A 54 -5.74 4.52 13.89
CA ARG A 54 -6.23 5.23 15.08
C ARG A 54 -7.67 4.87 15.41
N ALA A 55 -8.55 4.83 14.42
CA ALA A 55 -9.95 4.46 14.64
C ALA A 55 -10.11 3.02 15.16
N ILE A 56 -9.29 2.08 14.68
CA ILE A 56 -9.28 0.69 15.17
C ILE A 56 -8.78 0.62 16.62
N ASN A 57 -7.79 1.44 16.97
CA ASN A 57 -7.18 1.46 18.31
C ASN A 57 -7.88 2.41 19.29
N GLU A 58 -8.94 3.11 18.86
CA GLU A 58 -9.67 4.04 19.70
C GLU A 58 -10.51 3.24 20.71
N THR A 59 -10.19 3.42 21.99
CA THR A 59 -10.86 2.73 23.10
C THR A 59 -11.74 3.67 23.92
N THR A 60 -11.73 4.97 23.62
CA THR A 60 -12.54 5.95 24.32
C THR A 60 -14.03 5.59 24.19
N PRO A 61 -14.74 5.33 25.31
CA PRO A 61 -16.15 4.98 25.26
C PRO A 61 -16.98 6.13 24.68
N ILE A 62 -17.93 5.81 23.81
CA ILE A 62 -18.88 6.79 23.26
C ILE A 62 -19.80 7.24 24.41
N PRO A 63 -19.80 8.54 24.79
CA PRO A 63 -20.71 9.04 25.81
C PRO A 63 -22.15 8.85 25.33
N ARG A 64 -22.98 8.20 26.14
CA ARG A 64 -24.43 8.15 25.92
C ARG A 64 -25.05 9.32 26.66
N ILE A 65 -25.78 10.16 25.92
CA ILE A 65 -26.63 11.23 26.46
C ILE A 65 -28.02 10.65 26.71
#